data_AF-A0A2D4KGZ6-F1
#
_entry.id   AF-A0A2D4KGZ6-F1
#
_cell.length_a   1.000
_cell.length_b   1.000
_cell.length_c   1.000
_cell.angle_alpha   90.00
_cell.angle_beta   90.00
_cell.angle_gamma   90.00
#
_symmetry.space_group_name_H-M   'P 1'
#
loop_
_entity.id
_entity.type
_entity.pdbx_description
1 polymer ?
#
loop_
_entity_poly.entity_id
_entity_poly.type
_entity_poly.pdbx_seq_one_letter_code
_entity_poly.pdbx_strand_id
1 'polypeptide(L)'
;ARSPFCAKENCWKQTLLEYAEKWKTSEDPLPLLEVYMQAIHGYIKARPYLTSECENVAFVLERLALSYAELLLCLPPELPENRWKEFQSFIQMAHTKLMQNGSHQLHILSVLAQEDGAWKNPVLHNILSQELLDWDKVNKFLAFEGPVLLDMRIKHLMKTKQLSQATALANICSDHPEISNRGNFKQTYLVCLCSGSPNEKLMQEITDIDCKDALEMICNLESEGDEKSALILCAAFLSRQLQQGEMYCAWELTLFWSKLQQRVEPSTQIY
;
A
#
# COMPACT_ATOMS: atom_id res chain seq x y z
N ALA A 1 -39.93 -18.40 -15.78
CA ALA A 1 -39.79 -17.13 -15.03
C ALA A 1 -38.31 -16.96 -14.68
N ARG A 2 -37.63 -15.94 -15.22
CA ARG A 2 -36.26 -15.61 -14.79
C ARG A 2 -36.34 -15.11 -13.34
N SER A 3 -35.49 -15.60 -12.46
CA SER A 3 -35.52 -15.18 -11.06
C SER A 3 -35.29 -13.65 -10.98
N PRO A 4 -35.94 -12.93 -10.06
CA PRO A 4 -35.72 -11.50 -9.85
C PRO A 4 -34.25 -11.15 -9.50
N PHE A 5 -33.42 -12.16 -9.22
CA PHE A 5 -31.99 -12.03 -9.02
C PHE A 5 -31.24 -11.73 -10.33
N CYS A 6 -31.58 -12.42 -11.42
CA CYS A 6 -30.92 -12.27 -12.71
C CYS A 6 -31.17 -10.88 -13.35
N ALA A 7 -32.30 -10.25 -13.04
CA ALA A 7 -32.61 -8.87 -13.45
C ALA A 7 -31.78 -7.82 -12.70
N LYS A 8 -31.51 -8.04 -11.39
CA LYS A 8 -30.63 -7.17 -10.60
C LYS A 8 -29.15 -7.41 -10.90
N GLU A 9 -28.80 -8.63 -11.29
CA GLU A 9 -27.45 -9.01 -11.68
C GLU A 9 -27.01 -8.28 -12.97
N ASN A 10 -27.91 -8.25 -13.95
CA ASN A 10 -27.69 -7.49 -15.18
C ASN A 10 -27.66 -5.98 -14.92
N CYS A 11 -28.40 -5.48 -13.92
CA CYS A 11 -28.39 -4.05 -13.58
C CYS A 11 -27.04 -3.59 -13.03
N TRP A 12 -26.36 -4.37 -12.15
CA TRP A 12 -25.03 -3.97 -11.65
C TRP A 12 -23.96 -4.06 -12.73
N LYS A 13 -24.00 -5.09 -13.60
CA LYS A 13 -23.08 -5.17 -14.74
C LYS A 13 -23.27 -3.99 -15.67
N GLN A 14 -24.52 -3.64 -15.97
CA GLN A 14 -24.86 -2.50 -16.82
C GLN A 14 -24.39 -1.18 -16.20
N THR A 15 -24.63 -0.96 -14.90
CA THR A 15 -24.14 0.24 -14.20
C THR A 15 -22.61 0.29 -14.17
N LEU A 16 -21.92 -0.81 -13.84
CA LEU A 16 -20.46 -0.84 -13.88
C LEU A 16 -19.90 -0.59 -15.30
N LEU A 17 -20.55 -1.14 -16.33
CA LEU A 17 -20.18 -0.92 -17.75
C LEU A 17 -20.41 0.53 -18.17
N GLU A 18 -21.57 1.11 -17.86
CA GLU A 18 -21.90 2.51 -18.15
C GLU A 18 -20.96 3.50 -17.45
N TYR A 19 -20.48 3.17 -16.24
CA TYR A 19 -19.50 3.98 -15.53
C TYR A 19 -18.05 3.74 -16.02
N ALA A 20 -17.68 2.50 -16.35
CA ALA A 20 -16.36 2.18 -16.93
C ALA A 20 -16.16 2.80 -18.32
N GLU A 21 -17.24 2.96 -19.11
CA GLU A 21 -17.20 3.66 -20.40
C GLU A 21 -17.02 5.18 -20.22
N LYS A 22 -17.61 5.78 -19.18
CA LYS A 22 -17.41 7.20 -18.80
C LYS A 22 -16.02 7.48 -18.21
N TRP A 23 -15.34 6.44 -17.72
CA TRP A 23 -14.01 6.55 -17.10
C TRP A 23 -12.89 6.83 -18.12
N LYS A 24 -13.03 6.39 -19.37
CA LYS A 24 -12.05 6.72 -20.42
C LYS A 24 -11.99 8.23 -20.75
N THR A 25 -12.91 9.03 -20.21
CA THR A 25 -13.14 10.43 -20.60
C THR A 25 -13.16 11.43 -19.44
N SER A 26 -13.05 11.01 -18.18
CA SER A 26 -13.21 11.88 -17.01
C SER A 26 -11.93 11.98 -16.17
N GLU A 27 -11.36 13.19 -16.07
CA GLU A 27 -10.31 13.54 -15.10
C GLU A 27 -10.84 13.63 -13.65
N ASP A 28 -12.17 13.60 -13.45
CA ASP A 28 -12.82 13.72 -12.14
C ASP A 28 -12.91 12.34 -11.44
N PRO A 29 -12.34 12.17 -10.23
CA PRO A 29 -12.42 10.91 -9.46
C PRO A 29 -13.77 10.72 -8.73
N LEU A 30 -14.63 11.74 -8.64
CA LEU A 30 -15.89 11.67 -7.89
C LEU A 30 -16.88 10.60 -8.39
N PRO A 31 -17.10 10.40 -9.69
CA PRO A 31 -17.98 9.33 -10.18
C PRO A 31 -17.51 7.94 -9.74
N LEU A 32 -16.19 7.76 -9.55
CA LEU A 32 -15.62 6.48 -9.13
C LEU A 32 -15.87 6.20 -7.64
N LEU A 33 -15.93 7.24 -6.80
CA LEU A 33 -16.36 7.09 -5.39
C LEU A 33 -17.77 6.50 -5.32
N GLU A 34 -18.70 7.04 -6.13
CA GLU A 34 -20.07 6.55 -6.20
C GLU A 34 -20.12 5.09 -6.68
N VAL A 35 -19.29 4.71 -7.66
CA VAL A 35 -19.20 3.33 -8.14
C VAL A 35 -18.79 2.37 -7.01
N TYR A 36 -17.77 2.73 -6.21
CA TYR A 36 -17.36 1.91 -5.07
C TYR A 36 -18.44 1.82 -4.00
N MET A 37 -19.13 2.92 -3.69
CA MET A 37 -20.26 2.93 -2.74
C MET A 37 -21.40 2.02 -3.22
N GLN A 38 -21.78 2.12 -4.50
CA GLN A 38 -22.81 1.26 -5.07
C GLN A 38 -22.39 -0.22 -5.11
N ALA A 39 -21.12 -0.51 -5.38
CA ALA A 39 -20.57 -1.86 -5.36
C ALA A 39 -20.64 -2.48 -3.95
N ILE A 40 -20.22 -1.74 -2.91
CA ILE A 40 -20.31 -2.20 -1.51
C ILE A 40 -21.77 -2.37 -1.10
N HIS A 41 -22.65 -1.44 -1.47
CA HIS A 41 -24.09 -1.55 -1.18
C HIS A 41 -24.73 -2.77 -1.87
N GLY A 42 -24.35 -3.01 -3.12
CA GLY A 42 -24.73 -4.20 -3.89
C GLY A 42 -24.28 -5.47 -3.20
N TYR A 43 -23.03 -5.52 -2.74
CA TYR A 43 -22.49 -6.64 -1.95
C TYR A 43 -23.32 -6.89 -0.70
N ILE A 44 -23.61 -5.86 0.09
CA ILE A 44 -24.43 -5.95 1.31
C ILE A 44 -25.81 -6.52 1.03
N LYS A 45 -26.44 -6.13 -0.09
CA LYS A 45 -27.75 -6.65 -0.50
C LYS A 45 -27.68 -8.10 -0.96
N ALA A 46 -26.58 -8.51 -1.60
CA ALA A 46 -26.37 -9.87 -2.07
C ALA A 46 -25.95 -10.82 -0.93
N ARG A 47 -25.30 -10.31 0.13
CA ARG A 47 -24.70 -11.09 1.21
C ARG A 47 -25.61 -12.17 1.83
N PRO A 48 -26.91 -11.94 2.10
CA PRO A 48 -27.80 -12.97 2.65
C PRO A 48 -28.02 -14.18 1.72
N TYR A 49 -27.76 -14.03 0.43
CA TYR A 49 -27.93 -15.06 -0.60
C TYR A 49 -26.61 -15.77 -0.95
N LEU A 50 -25.49 -15.30 -0.38
CA LEU A 50 -24.16 -15.86 -0.62
C LEU A 50 -23.78 -16.79 0.54
N THR A 51 -23.30 -17.98 0.21
CA THR A 51 -22.81 -18.93 1.21
C THR A 51 -21.60 -18.36 1.95
N SER A 52 -21.56 -18.51 3.27
CA SER A 52 -20.43 -18.10 4.11
C SER A 52 -19.16 -18.91 3.85
N GLU A 53 -19.29 -20.07 3.22
CA GLU A 53 -18.20 -21.00 2.88
C GLU A 53 -17.48 -20.63 1.57
N CYS A 54 -17.94 -19.61 0.83
CA CYS A 54 -17.28 -19.19 -0.39
C CYS A 54 -16.18 -18.16 -0.10
N GLU A 55 -14.93 -18.60 -0.02
CA GLU A 55 -13.75 -17.75 0.17
C GLU A 55 -13.68 -16.61 -0.87
N ASN A 56 -14.10 -16.89 -2.12
CA ASN A 56 -14.15 -15.91 -3.20
C ASN A 56 -15.05 -14.70 -2.87
N VAL A 57 -16.10 -14.87 -2.06
CA VAL A 57 -17.02 -13.80 -1.68
C VAL A 57 -16.38 -12.83 -0.68
N ALA A 58 -15.57 -13.33 0.24
CA ALA A 58 -14.80 -12.48 1.15
C ALA A 58 -13.69 -11.74 0.38
N PHE A 59 -12.97 -12.46 -0.48
CA PHE A 59 -11.87 -11.91 -1.27
C PHE A 59 -12.31 -10.75 -2.18
N VAL A 60 -13.47 -10.86 -2.85
CA VAL A 60 -13.98 -9.77 -3.70
C VAL A 60 -14.23 -8.49 -2.90
N LEU A 61 -14.81 -8.60 -1.70
CA LEU A 61 -15.06 -7.42 -0.86
C LEU A 61 -13.74 -6.80 -0.36
N GLU A 62 -12.78 -7.63 0.01
CA GLU A 62 -11.44 -7.17 0.43
C GLU A 62 -10.74 -6.42 -0.71
N ARG A 63 -10.69 -6.99 -1.92
CA ARG A 63 -10.12 -6.33 -3.09
C ARG A 63 -10.84 -5.02 -3.41
N LEU A 64 -12.17 -5.00 -3.30
CA LEU A 64 -12.96 -3.78 -3.49
C LEU A 64 -12.61 -2.71 -2.44
N ALA A 65 -12.45 -3.11 -1.17
CA ALA A 65 -12.09 -2.21 -0.08
C ALA A 65 -10.70 -1.61 -0.27
N LEU A 66 -9.72 -2.43 -0.66
CA LEU A 66 -8.35 -1.98 -0.96
C LEU A 66 -8.33 -1.00 -2.13
N SER A 67 -9.00 -1.31 -3.24
CA SER A 67 -9.04 -0.39 -4.38
C SER A 67 -9.76 0.92 -4.06
N TYR A 68 -10.80 0.88 -3.21
CA TYR A 68 -11.45 2.10 -2.76
C TYR A 68 -10.55 2.93 -1.84
N ALA A 69 -9.84 2.29 -0.91
CA ALA A 69 -8.85 2.97 -0.07
C ALA A 69 -7.74 3.62 -0.90
N GLU A 70 -7.24 2.94 -1.94
CA GLU A 70 -6.24 3.49 -2.86
C GLU A 70 -6.77 4.74 -3.58
N LEU A 71 -8.01 4.70 -4.07
CA LEU A 71 -8.65 5.87 -4.67
C LEU A 71 -8.76 7.03 -3.68
N LEU A 72 -9.18 6.78 -2.44
CA LEU A 72 -9.31 7.80 -1.39
C LEU A 72 -7.97 8.47 -1.08
N LEU A 73 -6.87 7.71 -1.07
CA LEU A 73 -5.52 8.27 -0.91
C LEU A 73 -5.12 9.16 -2.10
N CYS A 74 -5.64 8.88 -3.30
CA CYS A 74 -5.37 9.64 -4.52
C CYS A 74 -6.29 10.86 -4.73
N LEU A 75 -7.31 11.05 -3.91
CA LEU A 75 -8.17 12.22 -4.01
C LEU A 75 -7.40 13.50 -3.69
N PRO A 76 -7.75 14.63 -4.34
CA PRO A 76 -7.21 15.91 -3.94
C PRO A 76 -7.60 16.22 -2.49
N PRO A 77 -6.75 16.92 -1.73
CA PRO A 77 -6.98 17.25 -0.32
C PRO A 77 -8.25 18.10 -0.07
N GLU A 78 -8.74 18.75 -1.13
CA GLU A 78 -9.88 19.67 -1.13
C GLU A 78 -11.22 18.98 -1.46
N LEU A 79 -11.41 17.73 -1.03
CA LEU A 79 -12.73 17.11 -1.14
C LEU A 79 -13.73 17.92 -0.29
N PRO A 80 -14.88 18.33 -0.85
CA PRO A 80 -15.91 19.03 -0.09
C PRO A 80 -16.31 18.27 1.17
N GLU A 81 -16.40 18.96 2.32
CA GLU A 81 -16.63 18.33 3.63
C GLU A 81 -17.93 17.52 3.68
N ASN A 82 -18.96 17.96 2.96
CA ASN A 82 -20.21 17.22 2.81
C ASN A 82 -20.02 15.83 2.17
N ARG A 83 -19.13 15.72 1.18
CA ARG A 83 -18.83 14.44 0.49
C ARG A 83 -18.07 13.49 1.39
N TRP A 84 -17.14 14.00 2.20
CA TRP A 84 -16.43 13.16 3.17
C TRP A 84 -17.40 12.64 4.25
N LYS A 85 -18.30 13.49 4.74
CA LYS A 85 -19.36 13.08 5.69
C LYS A 85 -20.32 12.03 5.12
N GLU A 86 -20.68 12.16 3.84
CA GLU A 86 -21.46 11.12 3.11
C GLU A 86 -20.71 9.78 3.12
N PHE A 87 -19.41 9.80 2.78
CA PHE A 87 -18.54 8.63 2.81
C PHE A 87 -18.47 8.01 4.23
N GLN A 88 -18.19 8.80 5.26
CA GLN A 88 -18.09 8.33 6.64
C GLN A 88 -19.38 7.65 7.09
N SER A 89 -20.53 8.29 6.84
CA SER A 89 -21.85 7.76 7.19
C SER A 89 -22.14 6.45 6.47
N PHE A 90 -21.82 6.38 5.18
CA PHE A 90 -21.99 5.18 4.37
C PHE A 90 -21.12 4.02 4.86
N ILE A 91 -19.82 4.26 5.08
CA ILE A 91 -18.90 3.22 5.55
C ILE A 91 -19.26 2.74 6.95
N GLN A 92 -19.65 3.63 7.86
CA GLN A 92 -20.09 3.24 9.20
C GLN A 92 -21.31 2.30 9.15
N MET A 93 -22.31 2.63 8.32
CA MET A 93 -23.47 1.78 8.08
C MET A 93 -23.05 0.43 7.46
N ALA A 94 -22.21 0.46 6.42
CA ALA A 94 -21.77 -0.72 5.69
C ALA A 94 -20.96 -1.67 6.57
N HIS A 95 -20.00 -1.12 7.32
CA HIS A 95 -19.14 -1.86 8.23
C HIS A 95 -19.97 -2.52 9.35
N THR A 96 -20.88 -1.78 9.99
CA THR A 96 -21.76 -2.33 11.05
C THR A 96 -22.58 -3.52 10.54
N LYS A 97 -23.17 -3.39 9.35
CA LYS A 97 -24.02 -4.43 8.76
C LYS A 97 -23.22 -5.67 8.34
N LEU A 98 -21.97 -5.50 7.91
CA LEU A 98 -21.10 -6.61 7.54
C LEU A 98 -20.49 -7.30 8.77
N MET A 99 -20.14 -6.54 9.82
CA MET A 99 -19.67 -7.07 11.10
C MET A 99 -20.72 -7.97 11.78
N GLN A 100 -22.01 -7.61 11.70
CA GLN A 100 -23.11 -8.47 12.16
C GLN A 100 -23.14 -9.85 11.47
N ASN A 101 -22.55 -9.95 10.28
CA ASN A 101 -22.42 -11.18 9.50
C ASN A 101 -21.00 -11.78 9.56
N GLY A 102 -20.17 -11.36 10.52
CA GLY A 102 -18.79 -11.84 10.72
C GLY A 102 -17.80 -11.38 9.63
N SER A 103 -18.14 -10.36 8.84
CA SER A 103 -17.31 -9.86 7.74
C SER A 103 -16.48 -8.67 8.20
N HIS A 104 -15.15 -8.81 8.13
CA HIS A 104 -14.16 -7.82 8.57
C HIS A 104 -13.48 -7.07 7.41
N GLN A 105 -13.81 -7.41 6.16
CA GLN A 105 -13.09 -6.95 4.96
C GLN A 105 -13.19 -5.43 4.72
N LEU A 106 -14.19 -4.75 5.30
CA LEU A 106 -14.30 -3.28 5.23
C LEU A 106 -13.46 -2.53 6.28
N HIS A 107 -12.69 -3.23 7.13
CA HIS A 107 -11.99 -2.60 8.26
C HIS A 107 -11.09 -1.43 7.82
N ILE A 108 -10.32 -1.59 6.73
CA ILE A 108 -9.44 -0.52 6.22
C ILE A 108 -10.20 0.78 5.88
N LEU A 109 -11.39 0.66 5.27
CA LEU A 109 -12.24 1.80 4.98
C LEU A 109 -12.85 2.39 6.24
N SER A 110 -13.19 1.55 7.22
CA SER A 110 -13.68 1.99 8.52
C SER A 110 -12.65 2.78 9.30
N VAL A 111 -11.36 2.44 9.19
CA VAL A 111 -10.24 3.19 9.77
C VAL A 111 -10.15 4.57 9.12
N LEU A 112 -10.12 4.63 7.78
CA LEU A 112 -10.12 5.91 7.04
C LEU A 112 -11.32 6.80 7.37
N ALA A 113 -12.50 6.21 7.58
CA ALA A 113 -13.71 6.93 7.92
C ALA A 113 -13.72 7.55 9.32
N GLN A 114 -12.80 7.17 10.22
CA GLN A 114 -12.69 7.82 11.55
C GLN A 114 -12.01 9.20 11.47
N GLU A 115 -11.34 9.51 10.37
CA GLU A 115 -10.62 10.77 10.16
C GLU A 115 -11.44 11.70 9.25
N ASP A 116 -11.16 13.02 9.27
CA ASP A 116 -11.84 14.04 8.43
C ASP A 116 -11.23 14.18 7.01
N GLY A 117 -10.39 13.23 6.64
CA GLY A 117 -9.74 13.15 5.34
C GLY A 117 -8.64 12.11 5.35
N ALA A 118 -8.33 11.58 4.18
CA ALA A 118 -7.31 10.56 4.00
C ALA A 118 -5.96 10.99 4.60
N TRP A 119 -5.57 12.27 4.54
CA TRP A 119 -4.25 12.75 4.99
C TRP A 119 -4.32 13.78 6.14
N LYS A 120 -5.48 13.95 6.79
CA LYS A 120 -5.70 15.04 7.77
C LYS A 120 -5.39 14.69 9.22
N ASN A 121 -5.04 13.43 9.52
CA ASN A 121 -4.70 13.05 10.88
C ASN A 121 -3.47 13.86 11.37
N PRO A 122 -3.53 14.51 12.54
CA PRO A 122 -2.46 15.39 13.02
C PRO A 122 -1.17 14.63 13.36
N VAL A 123 -1.28 13.38 13.85
CA VAL A 123 -0.10 12.55 14.13
C VAL A 123 0.60 12.18 12.83
N LEU A 124 -0.18 11.78 11.81
CA LEU A 124 0.35 11.54 10.47
C LEU A 124 1.04 12.80 9.91
N HIS A 125 0.41 13.96 10.00
CA HIS A 125 1.00 15.22 9.54
C HIS A 125 2.35 15.51 10.22
N ASN A 126 2.45 15.30 11.54
CA ASN A 126 3.70 15.51 12.28
C ASN A 126 4.79 14.53 11.85
N ILE A 127 4.43 13.27 11.57
CA ILE A 127 5.35 12.27 11.01
C ILE A 127 5.88 12.71 9.64
N LEU A 128 4.98 13.09 8.72
CA LEU A 128 5.36 13.47 7.36
C LEU A 128 6.18 14.76 7.33
N SER A 129 5.89 15.70 8.24
CA SER A 129 6.64 16.95 8.40
C SER A 129 7.94 16.80 9.19
N GLN A 130 8.20 15.61 9.77
CA GLN A 130 9.38 15.33 10.61
C GLN A 130 9.50 16.28 11.82
N GLU A 131 8.35 16.65 12.39
CA GLU A 131 8.27 17.48 13.60
C GLU A 131 8.49 16.65 14.88
N LEU A 132 8.50 17.31 16.04
CA LEU A 132 8.61 16.64 17.33
C LEU A 132 7.48 15.62 17.53
N LEU A 133 7.87 14.37 17.76
CA LEU A 133 6.94 13.25 17.88
C LEU A 133 6.63 12.93 19.34
N ASP A 134 5.34 12.80 19.63
CA ASP A 134 4.83 12.18 20.84
C ASP A 134 4.72 10.67 20.58
N TRP A 135 5.73 9.91 21.01
CA TRP A 135 5.86 8.48 20.69
C TRP A 135 4.67 7.64 21.16
N ASP A 136 4.00 8.01 22.25
CA ASP A 136 2.80 7.31 22.70
C ASP A 136 1.64 7.50 21.72
N LYS A 137 1.49 8.71 21.16
CA LYS A 137 0.49 8.98 20.11
C LYS A 137 0.85 8.31 18.79
N VAL A 138 2.13 8.33 18.41
CA VAL A 138 2.62 7.66 17.20
C VAL A 138 2.35 6.16 17.27
N ASN A 139 2.73 5.49 18.35
CA ASN A 139 2.52 4.04 18.50
C ASN A 139 1.02 3.67 18.44
N LYS A 140 0.16 4.46 19.11
CA LYS A 140 -1.30 4.28 19.03
C LYS A 140 -1.83 4.47 17.62
N PHE A 141 -1.34 5.49 16.92
CA PHE A 141 -1.72 5.76 15.54
C PHE A 141 -1.33 4.61 14.60
N LEU A 142 -0.09 4.12 14.68
CA LEU A 142 0.39 3.02 13.83
C LEU A 142 -0.38 1.72 14.09
N ALA A 143 -0.63 1.40 15.37
CA ALA A 143 -1.42 0.23 15.75
C ALA A 143 -2.88 0.34 15.30
N PHE A 144 -3.46 1.55 15.37
CA PHE A 144 -4.82 1.82 14.91
C PHE A 144 -4.96 1.74 13.39
N GLU A 145 -4.00 2.32 12.65
CA GLU A 145 -4.05 2.37 11.19
C GLU A 145 -3.74 1.00 10.56
N GLY A 146 -2.79 0.28 11.15
CA GLY A 146 -2.42 -1.06 10.74
C GLY A 146 -1.52 -1.11 9.49
N PRO A 147 -0.89 -2.27 9.25
CA PRO A 147 0.21 -2.39 8.28
C PRO A 147 -0.22 -2.15 6.83
N VAL A 148 -1.43 -2.59 6.45
CA VAL A 148 -1.90 -2.50 5.06
C VAL A 148 -2.10 -1.04 4.64
N LEU A 149 -2.75 -0.22 5.48
CA LEU A 149 -3.02 1.17 5.14
C LEU A 149 -1.75 2.02 5.20
N LEU A 150 -0.86 1.76 6.17
CA LEU A 150 0.46 2.37 6.24
C LEU A 150 1.30 2.09 4.98
N ASP A 151 1.35 0.84 4.52
CA ASP A 151 2.05 0.47 3.28
C ASP A 151 1.45 1.17 2.06
N MET A 152 0.12 1.23 1.96
CA MET A 152 -0.56 1.96 0.87
C MET A 152 -0.21 3.44 0.86
N ARG A 153 -0.10 4.09 2.03
CA ARG A 153 0.34 5.49 2.12
C ARG A 153 1.76 5.67 1.65
N ILE A 154 2.68 4.83 2.11
CA ILE A 154 4.09 4.92 1.72
C ILE A 154 4.22 4.76 0.21
N LYS A 155 3.56 3.74 -0.38
CA LYS A 155 3.52 3.53 -1.83
C LYS A 155 2.91 4.72 -2.57
N HIS A 156 1.85 5.33 -2.04
CA HIS A 156 1.27 6.54 -2.61
C HIS A 156 2.27 7.70 -2.62
N LEU A 157 2.93 7.98 -1.50
CA LEU A 157 3.93 9.05 -1.37
C LEU A 157 5.12 8.83 -2.33
N MET A 158 5.57 7.58 -2.49
CA MET A 158 6.61 7.23 -3.46
C MET A 158 6.14 7.51 -4.90
N LYS A 159 4.91 7.11 -5.25
CA LYS A 159 4.32 7.33 -6.58
C LYS A 159 4.14 8.82 -6.90
N THR A 160 3.84 9.65 -5.91
CA THR A 160 3.72 11.11 -6.05
C THR A 160 5.04 11.86 -5.89
N LYS A 161 6.17 11.14 -5.81
CA LYS A 161 7.54 11.68 -5.67
C LYS A 161 7.79 12.46 -4.37
N GLN A 162 7.02 12.21 -3.33
CA GLN A 162 7.21 12.76 -1.98
C GLN A 162 8.15 11.86 -1.15
N LEU A 163 9.36 11.64 -1.66
CA LEU A 163 10.29 10.64 -1.13
C LEU A 163 10.72 10.91 0.32
N SER A 164 10.87 12.16 0.74
CA SER A 164 11.22 12.50 2.12
C SER A 164 10.14 12.05 3.10
N GLN A 165 8.87 12.29 2.76
CA GLN A 165 7.70 11.90 3.55
C GLN A 165 7.53 10.37 3.57
N ALA A 166 7.71 9.72 2.42
CA ALA A 166 7.69 8.26 2.32
C ALA A 166 8.77 7.63 3.21
N THR A 167 9.99 8.17 3.16
CA THR A 167 11.13 7.71 3.97
C THR A 167 10.84 7.86 5.46
N ALA A 168 10.31 9.00 5.89
CA ALA A 168 9.99 9.26 7.29
C ALA A 168 8.94 8.27 7.82
N LEU A 169 7.85 8.06 7.09
CA LEU A 169 6.80 7.13 7.48
C LEU A 169 7.31 5.68 7.48
N ALA A 170 8.05 5.26 6.45
CA ALA A 170 8.60 3.92 6.37
C ALA A 170 9.58 3.61 7.52
N ASN A 171 10.43 4.57 7.90
CA ASN A 171 11.38 4.42 9.01
C ASN A 171 10.66 4.16 10.33
N ILE A 172 9.67 4.99 10.67
CA ILE A 172 8.92 4.83 11.91
C ILE A 172 8.17 3.50 11.93
N CYS A 173 7.60 3.08 10.79
CA CYS A 173 6.95 1.78 10.68
C CYS A 173 7.94 0.61 10.83
N SER A 174 9.18 0.74 10.36
CA SER A 174 10.21 -0.31 10.52
C SER A 174 10.70 -0.45 11.96
N ASP A 175 10.67 0.63 12.74
CA ASP A 175 11.10 0.63 14.13
C ASP A 175 10.00 0.16 15.11
N HIS A 176 8.74 0.11 14.66
CA HIS A 176 7.62 -0.29 15.51
C HIS A 176 7.47 -1.82 15.64
N PRO A 177 7.59 -2.41 16.85
CA PRO A 177 7.77 -3.86 17.04
C PRO A 177 6.59 -4.72 16.54
N GLU A 178 5.36 -4.21 16.60
CA GLU A 178 4.18 -4.98 16.13
C GLU A 178 3.90 -4.82 14.64
N ILE A 179 4.35 -3.72 14.04
CA ILE A 179 4.00 -3.33 12.67
C ILE A 179 5.09 -3.80 11.72
N SER A 180 6.36 -3.67 12.12
CA SER A 180 7.52 -4.14 11.37
C SER A 180 7.45 -5.64 11.03
N ASN A 181 6.88 -6.46 11.92
CA ASN A 181 6.71 -7.89 11.72
C ASN A 181 5.51 -8.27 10.82
N ARG A 182 4.65 -7.31 10.45
CA ARG A 182 3.42 -7.56 9.67
C ARG A 182 3.47 -6.97 8.26
N GLY A 183 4.64 -6.49 7.82
CA GLY A 183 4.85 -5.96 6.48
C GLY A 183 6.33 -5.71 6.21
N ASN A 184 6.68 -5.50 4.94
CA ASN A 184 8.07 -5.34 4.51
C ASN A 184 8.60 -3.90 4.74
N PHE A 185 8.29 -3.29 5.90
CA PHE A 185 8.58 -1.87 6.14
C PHE A 185 10.08 -1.56 6.13
N LYS A 186 10.94 -2.47 6.61
CA LYS A 186 12.39 -2.29 6.52
C LYS A 186 12.85 -2.28 5.07
N GLN A 187 12.38 -3.21 4.23
CA GLN A 187 12.65 -3.21 2.78
C GLN A 187 12.17 -1.92 2.13
N THR A 188 10.92 -1.50 2.39
CA THR A 188 10.34 -0.27 1.84
C THR A 188 11.14 0.98 2.25
N TYR A 189 11.59 1.04 3.50
CA TYR A 189 12.45 2.13 3.99
C TYR A 189 13.80 2.16 3.25
N LEU A 190 14.44 1.01 3.06
CA LEU A 190 15.69 0.93 2.28
C LEU A 190 15.49 1.33 0.82
N VAL A 191 14.38 0.94 0.19
CA VAL A 191 14.02 1.37 -1.18
C VAL A 191 13.86 2.89 -1.26
N CYS A 192 13.23 3.50 -0.24
CA CYS A 192 13.11 4.96 -0.16
C CYS A 192 14.50 5.62 -0.08
N LEU A 193 15.42 5.04 0.71
CA LEU A 193 16.80 5.53 0.80
C LEU A 193 17.58 5.35 -0.51
N CYS A 194 17.42 4.22 -1.23
CA CYS A 194 18.02 3.98 -2.54
C CYS A 194 17.63 5.06 -3.57
N SER A 195 16.37 5.51 -3.51
CA SER A 195 15.84 6.55 -4.41
C SER A 195 16.35 7.97 -4.07
N GLY A 196 16.94 8.15 -2.89
CA GLY A 196 17.31 9.45 -2.31
C GLY A 196 18.75 9.92 -2.57
N SER A 197 19.54 9.24 -3.43
CA SER A 197 20.99 9.45 -3.72
C SER A 197 21.95 8.59 -2.85
N PRO A 198 23.27 8.48 -3.14
CA PRO A 198 24.17 7.52 -2.48
C PRO A 198 24.46 7.97 -1.05
N ASN A 199 23.64 7.48 -0.13
CA ASN A 199 23.48 8.06 1.19
C ASN A 199 24.30 7.28 2.22
N GLU A 200 25.17 7.97 2.97
CA GLU A 200 25.83 7.44 4.18
C GLU A 200 24.80 6.78 5.12
N LYS A 201 23.58 7.33 5.14
CA LYS A 201 22.45 6.78 5.88
C LYS A 201 22.05 5.37 5.42
N LEU A 202 22.05 5.08 4.12
CA LEU A 202 21.75 3.72 3.63
C LEU A 202 22.81 2.74 4.15
N MET A 203 24.10 3.11 4.07
CA MET A 203 25.20 2.27 4.56
C MET A 203 25.11 2.02 6.07
N GLN A 204 24.73 3.03 6.85
CA GLN A 204 24.46 2.88 8.28
C GLN A 204 23.32 1.89 8.53
N GLU A 205 22.19 2.05 7.85
CA GLU A 205 20.99 1.24 8.05
C GLU A 205 21.14 -0.23 7.65
N ILE A 206 21.97 -0.53 6.65
CA ILE A 206 22.25 -1.91 6.24
C ILE A 206 23.31 -2.59 7.11
N THR A 207 23.96 -1.87 8.03
CA THR A 207 25.06 -2.43 8.84
C THR A 207 24.57 -3.59 9.72
N ASP A 208 23.37 -3.45 10.31
CA ASP A 208 22.83 -4.42 11.25
C ASP A 208 21.92 -5.49 10.60
N ILE A 209 21.80 -5.49 9.26
CA ILE A 209 20.92 -6.42 8.54
C ILE A 209 21.70 -7.71 8.20
N ASP A 210 21.11 -8.87 8.48
CA ASP A 210 21.69 -10.17 8.09
C ASP A 210 21.70 -10.32 6.58
N CYS A 211 22.75 -10.96 6.05
CA CYS A 211 22.91 -11.08 4.61
C CYS A 211 21.84 -11.96 3.94
N LYS A 212 21.23 -12.91 4.64
CA LYS A 212 20.10 -13.69 4.10
C LYS A 212 18.86 -12.83 3.96
N ASP A 213 18.55 -12.03 4.99
CA ASP A 213 17.43 -11.10 4.96
C ASP A 213 17.63 -10.09 3.83
N ALA A 214 18.86 -9.61 3.64
CA ALA A 214 19.22 -8.76 2.51
C ALA A 214 18.95 -9.42 1.16
N LEU A 215 19.37 -10.68 0.97
CA LEU A 215 19.10 -11.43 -0.26
C LEU A 215 17.61 -11.65 -0.51
N GLU A 216 16.84 -11.95 0.53
CA GLU A 216 15.38 -12.06 0.45
C GLU A 216 14.75 -10.74 0.00
N MET A 217 15.15 -9.61 0.61
CA MET A 217 14.69 -8.28 0.20
C MET A 217 15.00 -7.98 -1.27
N ILE A 218 16.22 -8.30 -1.72
CA ILE A 218 16.64 -8.08 -3.12
C ILE A 218 15.83 -8.97 -4.07
N CYS A 219 15.58 -10.24 -3.72
CA CYS A 219 14.78 -11.16 -4.52
C CYS A 219 13.32 -10.69 -4.62
N ASN A 220 12.75 -10.19 -3.52
CA ASN A 220 11.41 -9.63 -3.50
C ASN A 220 11.30 -8.46 -4.48
N LEU A 221 12.25 -7.53 -4.45
CA LEU A 221 12.29 -6.38 -5.37
C LEU A 221 12.42 -6.81 -6.84
N GLU A 222 13.27 -7.79 -7.15
CA GLU A 222 13.37 -8.35 -8.51
C GLU A 222 12.03 -8.95 -8.95
N SER A 223 11.36 -9.71 -8.08
CA SER A 223 10.08 -10.35 -8.39
C SER A 223 8.92 -9.35 -8.58
N GLU A 224 9.00 -8.21 -7.91
CA GLU A 224 8.07 -7.07 -8.06
C GLU A 224 8.38 -6.23 -9.32
N GLY A 225 9.51 -6.48 -9.98
CA GLY A 225 9.96 -5.76 -11.18
C GLY A 225 10.70 -4.46 -10.88
N ASP A 226 11.03 -4.16 -9.63
CA ASP A 226 11.87 -3.01 -9.25
C ASP A 226 13.36 -3.37 -9.31
N GLU A 227 13.81 -3.72 -10.52
CA GLU A 227 15.20 -4.14 -10.77
C GLU A 227 16.22 -3.04 -10.43
N LYS A 228 15.84 -1.76 -10.51
CA LYS A 228 16.72 -0.64 -10.18
C LYS A 228 16.99 -0.55 -8.69
N SER A 229 15.94 -0.58 -7.86
CA SER A 229 16.13 -0.58 -6.41
C SER A 229 16.82 -1.86 -5.93
N ALA A 230 16.49 -3.01 -6.54
CA ALA A 230 17.18 -4.27 -6.28
C ALA A 230 18.68 -4.17 -6.56
N LEU A 231 19.08 -3.58 -7.70
CA LEU A 231 20.48 -3.39 -8.07
C LEU A 231 21.21 -2.46 -7.11
N ILE A 232 20.62 -1.31 -6.77
CA ILE A 232 21.23 -0.34 -5.84
C ILE A 232 21.43 -0.98 -4.46
N LEU A 233 20.41 -1.68 -3.95
CA LEU A 233 20.47 -2.34 -2.65
C LEU A 233 21.52 -3.46 -2.65
N CYS A 234 21.56 -4.28 -3.70
CA CYS A 234 22.56 -5.33 -3.87
C CYS A 234 23.99 -4.77 -3.91
N ALA A 235 24.20 -3.66 -4.64
CA ALA A 235 25.49 -2.96 -4.68
C ALA A 235 25.90 -2.39 -3.31
N ALA A 236 24.95 -1.88 -2.53
CA ALA A 236 25.20 -1.38 -1.17
C ALA A 236 25.65 -2.50 -0.23
N PHE A 237 24.96 -3.64 -0.23
CA PHE A 237 25.35 -4.81 0.57
C PHE A 237 26.71 -5.39 0.16
N LEU A 238 26.99 -5.51 -1.15
CA LEU A 238 28.31 -5.91 -1.64
C LEU A 238 29.40 -4.95 -1.17
N SER A 239 29.15 -3.65 -1.23
CA SER A 239 30.10 -2.63 -0.76
C SER A 239 30.39 -2.79 0.72
N ARG A 240 29.36 -3.04 1.55
CA ARG A 240 29.52 -3.34 2.98
C ARG A 240 30.39 -4.56 3.22
N GLN A 241 30.12 -5.67 2.52
CA GLN A 241 30.88 -6.92 2.67
C GLN A 241 32.35 -6.76 2.30
N LEU A 242 32.64 -6.07 1.20
CA LEU A 242 34.01 -5.80 0.76
C LEU A 242 34.76 -4.92 1.77
N GLN A 243 34.10 -3.92 2.36
CA GLN A 243 34.70 -3.06 3.38
C GLN A 243 34.98 -3.81 4.70
N GLN A 244 34.10 -4.72 5.10
CA GLN A 244 34.19 -5.47 6.35
C GLN A 244 34.99 -6.78 6.21
N GLY A 245 35.29 -7.23 4.99
CA GLY A 245 35.95 -8.50 4.72
C GLY A 245 35.06 -9.74 4.96
N GLU A 246 33.74 -9.57 4.88
CA GLU A 246 32.77 -10.65 5.09
C GLU A 246 32.64 -11.53 3.84
N MET A 247 32.68 -12.86 4.02
CA MET A 247 32.47 -13.81 2.92
C MET A 247 31.09 -14.48 2.93
N TYR A 248 30.34 -14.35 4.02
CA TYR A 248 29.01 -14.94 4.15
C TYR A 248 28.07 -14.39 3.07
N CYS A 249 27.49 -15.25 2.23
CA CYS A 249 26.62 -14.87 1.10
C CYS A 249 27.26 -13.97 0.01
N ALA A 250 28.59 -13.76 0.04
CA ALA A 250 29.27 -12.89 -0.91
C ALA A 250 29.20 -13.40 -2.36
N TRP A 251 29.23 -14.73 -2.54
CA TRP A 251 29.08 -15.35 -3.85
C TRP A 251 27.67 -15.11 -4.43
N GLU A 252 26.63 -15.36 -3.62
CA GLU A 252 25.24 -15.16 -4.00
C GLU A 252 24.99 -13.70 -4.36
N LEU A 253 25.42 -12.75 -3.52
CA LEU A 253 25.30 -11.32 -3.80
C LEU A 253 26.04 -10.92 -5.08
N THR A 254 27.27 -11.40 -5.29
CA THR A 254 28.05 -11.07 -6.50
C THR A 254 27.37 -11.60 -7.77
N LEU A 255 26.86 -12.83 -7.71
CA LEU A 255 26.13 -13.45 -8.82
C LEU A 255 24.82 -12.70 -9.10
N PHE A 256 24.08 -12.32 -8.05
CA PHE A 256 22.82 -11.61 -8.17
C PHE A 256 23.04 -10.20 -8.76
N TRP A 257 24.02 -9.47 -8.24
CA TRP A 257 24.42 -8.16 -8.75
C TRP A 257 24.81 -8.22 -10.23
N SER A 258 25.64 -9.19 -10.62
CA SER A 258 26.06 -9.34 -12.03
C SER A 258 24.87 -9.56 -12.96
N LYS A 259 23.90 -10.39 -12.54
CA LYS A 259 22.67 -10.63 -13.32
C LYS A 259 21.79 -9.38 -13.40
N LEU A 260 21.56 -8.70 -12.29
CA LEU A 260 20.76 -7.47 -12.25
C LEU A 260 21.40 -6.36 -13.09
N GLN A 261 22.72 -6.18 -12.97
CA GLN A 261 23.46 -5.16 -13.71
C GLN A 261 23.31 -5.37 -15.22
N GLN A 262 23.44 -6.60 -15.72
CA GLN A 262 23.26 -6.91 -17.15
C GLN A 262 21.85 -6.56 -17.68
N ARG A 263 20.82 -6.60 -16.84
CA ARG A 263 19.45 -6.29 -17.25
C ARG A 263 19.14 -4.80 -17.18
N VAL A 264 19.58 -4.13 -16.12
CA VAL A 264 19.34 -2.69 -15.90
C VAL A 264 20.23 -1.85 -16.81
N GLU A 265 21.47 -2.27 -17.02
CA GLU A 265 22.45 -1.67 -17.92
C GLU A 265 22.87 -2.70 -18.98
N PRO A 266 22.00 -3.01 -19.95
CA PRO A 266 22.39 -3.88 -21.05
C PRO A 266 23.51 -3.15 -21.79
N SER A 267 24.72 -3.70 -21.69
CA SER A 267 25.89 -3.20 -22.41
C SER A 267 25.49 -2.95 -23.86
N THR A 268 25.55 -1.69 -24.30
CA THR A 268 25.45 -1.33 -25.72
C THR A 268 26.50 -2.15 -26.45
N GLN A 269 26.06 -3.19 -27.15
CA GLN A 269 26.90 -3.87 -28.13
C GLN A 269 27.20 -2.84 -29.22
N ILE A 270 28.37 -2.21 -29.10
CA ILE A 270 29.01 -1.50 -30.20
C ILE A 270 29.42 -2.59 -31.19
N TYR A 271 28.68 -2.71 -32.28
CA TYR A 271 29.14 -3.33 -33.52
C TYR A 271 29.46 -2.22 -34.52
#